data_AF-A0A382QIA1-F1
#
_entry.id   AF-A0A382QIA1-F1
#
_cell.length_a   1.000
_cell.length_b   1.000
_cell.length_c   1.000
_cell.angle_alpha   90.00
_cell.angle_beta   90.00
_cell.angle_gamma   90.00
#
_symmetry.space_group_name_H-M   'P 1'
#
loop_
_entity.id
_entity.type
_entity.pdbx_description
1 polymer ?
#
loop_
_entity_poly.entity_id
_entity_poly.type
_entity_poly.pdbx_seq_one_letter_code
_entity_poly.pdbx_strand_id
1 'polypeptide(L)'
;NLTYFMKGGKMTGSQTKDQYQASEIIFTTDDFEKPSMFIKAKSVEVNPGEHAIFRNATLHIGNLPVFFLPYYKRSLEQHPWNIHLEPGYKSEWGSYLLSSIRWPDDEHFSGEFHLDYRSERGLGLGPTLNYQSAQWGAGNLNLYRAFDDDPLTDSRGLAIDRERDLAQWSHRLQRGNFTATAVLEYESDEFMRRDFYEELYRDNVQPNTYLELSQNWENYNLSVLVQPRVNAFYENIDRVPDLKLSGIRHRIGDSPFFYDTESSIGYLRRRYDNASTYNDYGLLRADTLHQIYLPKTYGDWLNVTPRIGGRFTHYGETDGTGSNKTRSERYV
;
A
#
# COMPACT_ATOMS: atom_id res chain seq x y z
N ASN A 1 3.59 -3.11 18.91
CA ASN A 1 3.71 -3.47 20.34
C ASN A 1 3.99 -4.95 20.47
N LEU A 2 5.27 -5.33 20.51
CA LEU A 2 5.66 -6.68 20.89
C LEU A 2 5.52 -6.82 22.40
N THR A 3 4.78 -7.84 22.84
CA THR A 3 4.67 -8.20 24.25
C THR A 3 5.84 -9.12 24.59
N TYR A 4 6.53 -8.86 25.71
CA TYR A 4 7.68 -9.64 26.14
C TYR A 4 7.40 -10.33 27.47
N PHE A 5 7.79 -11.59 27.59
CA PHE A 5 7.66 -12.39 28.81
C PHE A 5 9.03 -12.69 29.41
N MET A 6 9.14 -12.48 30.72
CA MET A 6 10.35 -12.76 31.49
C MET A 6 10.05 -13.67 32.67
N LYS A 7 10.84 -14.73 32.82
CA LYS A 7 10.81 -15.62 33.98
C LYS A 7 12.20 -15.66 34.59
N GLY A 8 12.36 -15.22 35.83
CA GLY A 8 13.64 -15.18 36.55
C GLY A 8 13.60 -15.92 37.88
N GLY A 9 14.74 -16.45 38.32
CA GLY A 9 14.87 -17.15 39.60
C GLY A 9 14.92 -16.20 40.81
N LYS A 10 15.56 -15.04 40.67
CA LYS A 10 15.52 -13.94 41.65
C LYS A 10 15.50 -12.60 40.93
N MET A 11 14.57 -11.73 41.30
CA MET A 11 14.47 -10.34 40.84
C MET A 11 14.63 -9.40 42.03
N THR A 12 15.47 -8.38 41.88
CA THR A 12 15.72 -7.35 42.88
C THR A 12 15.65 -5.99 42.19
N GLY A 13 14.76 -5.11 42.65
CA GLY A 13 14.65 -3.73 42.18
C GLY A 13 15.13 -2.76 43.25
N SER A 14 15.95 -1.77 42.86
CA SER A 14 16.35 -0.67 43.75
C SER A 14 15.41 0.52 43.56
N GLN A 15 14.56 0.81 44.56
CA GLN A 15 13.59 1.91 44.52
C GLN A 15 14.24 3.31 44.42
N THR A 16 15.55 3.44 44.67
CA THR A 16 16.28 4.71 44.64
C THR A 16 17.02 5.00 43.34
N LYS A 17 17.15 4.03 42.43
CA LYS A 17 17.90 4.17 41.16
C LYS A 17 17.12 3.70 39.93
N ASP A 18 15.86 3.28 40.10
CA ASP A 18 15.06 2.61 39.06
C ASP A 18 15.77 1.45 38.35
N GLN A 19 16.78 0.86 38.99
CA GLN A 19 17.59 -0.21 38.42
C GLN A 19 17.04 -1.57 38.86
N TYR A 20 16.79 -2.44 37.89
CA TYR A 20 16.31 -3.79 38.11
C TYR A 20 17.42 -4.78 37.77
N GLN A 21 17.70 -5.70 38.69
CA GLN A 21 18.59 -6.82 38.47
C GLN A 21 17.83 -8.11 38.62
N ALA A 22 18.09 -9.04 37.73
CA ALA A 22 17.50 -10.36 37.80
C ALA A 22 18.51 -11.43 37.38
N SER A 23 18.40 -12.59 38.00
CA SER A 23 19.31 -13.71 37.83
C SER A 23 18.57 -14.96 37.36
N GLU A 24 19.24 -15.75 36.53
CA GLU A 24 18.72 -16.96 35.89
C GLU A 24 17.41 -16.67 35.13
N ILE A 25 17.48 -15.78 34.15
CA ILE A 25 16.31 -15.31 33.41
C ILE A 25 16.16 -16.05 32.10
N ILE A 26 14.92 -16.38 31.78
CA ILE A 26 14.45 -16.75 30.46
C ILE A 26 13.64 -15.58 29.91
N PHE A 27 14.03 -15.07 28.75
CA PHE A 27 13.37 -14.01 28.01
C PHE A 27 12.79 -14.59 26.71
N THR A 28 11.50 -14.34 26.44
CA THR A 28 10.83 -14.82 25.23
C THR A 28 9.72 -13.85 24.79
N THR A 29 9.40 -13.89 23.50
CA THR A 29 8.22 -13.23 22.92
C THR A 29 7.01 -14.15 22.84
N ASP A 30 7.20 -15.45 23.06
CA ASP A 30 6.14 -16.46 22.99
C ASP A 30 5.30 -16.43 24.27
N ASP A 31 3.98 -16.53 24.15
CA ASP A 31 3.02 -16.50 25.26
C ASP A 31 2.65 -17.90 25.81
N PHE A 32 3.35 -18.95 25.35
CA PHE A 32 3.11 -20.34 25.75
C PHE A 32 4.13 -20.82 26.81
N GLU A 33 3.75 -21.80 27.63
CA GLU A 33 4.59 -22.32 28.75
C GLU A 33 5.95 -22.87 28.30
N LYS A 34 6.03 -23.42 27.08
CA LYS A 34 7.25 -23.95 26.47
C LYS A 34 7.58 -23.13 25.21
N PRO A 35 8.36 -22.04 25.34
CA PRO A 35 8.69 -21.18 24.22
C PRO A 35 9.53 -21.91 23.17
N SER A 36 9.23 -21.64 21.91
CA SER A 36 9.96 -22.17 20.75
C SER A 36 11.32 -21.49 20.58
N MET A 37 11.41 -20.20 20.94
CA MET A 37 12.64 -19.43 20.97
C MET A 37 12.74 -18.64 22.27
N PHE A 38 13.88 -18.73 22.96
CA PHE A 38 14.11 -17.97 24.19
C PHE A 38 15.58 -17.69 24.42
N ILE A 39 15.86 -16.59 25.12
CA ILE A 39 17.20 -16.24 25.58
C ILE A 39 17.31 -16.62 27.04
N LYS A 40 18.28 -17.48 27.36
CA LYS A 40 18.62 -17.81 28.74
C LYS A 40 19.85 -17.00 29.15
N ALA A 41 19.72 -16.13 30.14
CA ALA A 41 20.80 -15.29 30.64
C ALA A 41 21.08 -15.55 32.12
N LYS A 42 22.37 -15.55 32.50
CA LYS A 42 22.77 -15.73 33.90
C LYS A 42 22.37 -14.53 34.75
N SER A 43 22.54 -13.32 34.22
CA SER A 43 22.08 -12.08 34.86
C SER A 43 21.64 -11.08 33.81
N VAL A 44 20.57 -10.35 34.11
CA VAL A 44 20.14 -9.18 33.36
C VAL A 44 20.05 -7.99 34.29
N GLU A 45 20.57 -6.87 33.83
CA GLU A 45 20.46 -5.57 34.48
C GLU A 45 19.66 -4.66 33.55
N VAL A 46 18.55 -4.12 34.02
CA VAL A 46 17.67 -3.22 33.27
C VAL A 46 17.70 -1.87 33.94
N ASN A 47 18.16 -0.87 33.20
CA ASN A 47 18.05 0.55 33.50
C ASN A 47 16.95 1.12 32.58
N PRO A 48 15.69 1.23 33.06
CA PRO A 48 14.55 1.67 32.26
C PRO A 48 14.83 2.98 31.56
N GLY A 49 14.42 3.08 30.30
CA GLY A 49 14.64 4.27 29.48
C GLY A 49 16.06 4.42 28.93
N GLU A 50 17.06 3.69 29.45
CA GLU A 50 18.45 3.75 28.94
C GLU A 50 18.89 2.46 28.26
N HIS A 51 18.99 1.35 29.00
CA HIS A 51 19.56 0.10 28.47
C HIS A 51 19.28 -1.14 29.32
N ALA A 52 19.33 -2.30 28.68
CA ALA A 52 19.38 -3.62 29.30
C ALA A 52 20.72 -4.32 28.99
N ILE A 53 21.39 -4.86 30.00
CA ILE A 53 22.63 -5.63 29.88
C ILE A 53 22.35 -7.09 30.23
N PHE A 54 22.61 -7.97 29.29
CA PHE A 54 22.55 -9.42 29.44
C PHE A 54 23.98 -9.96 29.57
N ARG A 55 24.24 -10.76 30.60
CA ARG A 55 25.55 -11.42 30.80
C ARG A 55 25.40 -12.93 30.72
N ASN A 56 26.30 -13.56 29.96
CA ASN A 56 26.26 -14.99 29.63
C ASN A 56 24.87 -15.40 29.13
N ALA A 57 24.43 -14.74 28.06
CA ALA A 57 23.18 -15.02 27.39
C ALA A 57 23.38 -16.07 26.30
N THR A 58 22.47 -17.02 26.22
CA THR A 58 22.46 -18.02 25.15
C THR A 58 21.08 -18.02 24.50
N LEU A 59 21.04 -17.76 23.19
CA LEU A 59 19.83 -17.95 22.38
C LEU A 59 19.57 -19.44 22.20
N HIS A 60 18.37 -19.89 22.55
CA HIS A 60 17.90 -21.25 22.36
C HIS A 60 16.75 -21.28 21.36
N ILE A 61 16.78 -22.28 20.47
CA ILE A 61 15.62 -22.68 19.65
C ILE A 61 15.22 -24.07 20.14
N GLY A 62 14.06 -24.15 20.80
CA GLY A 62 13.68 -25.29 21.64
C GLY A 62 14.75 -25.53 22.72
N ASN A 63 15.29 -26.74 22.77
CA ASN A 63 16.38 -27.08 23.71
C ASN A 63 17.79 -26.87 23.14
N LEU A 64 17.92 -26.42 21.89
CA LEU A 64 19.21 -26.30 21.20
C LEU A 64 19.82 -24.91 21.45
N PRO A 65 20.99 -24.80 22.10
CA PRO A 65 21.71 -23.53 22.18
C PRO A 65 22.32 -23.19 20.82
N VAL A 66 21.92 -22.05 20.24
CA VAL A 66 22.32 -21.63 18.89
C VAL A 66 23.45 -20.61 18.92
N PHE A 67 23.37 -19.63 19.82
CA PHE A 67 24.31 -18.51 19.85
C PHE A 67 24.60 -18.05 21.28
N PHE A 68 25.88 -17.94 21.63
CA PHE A 68 26.33 -17.51 22.96
C PHE A 68 26.89 -16.08 22.92
N LEU A 69 26.41 -15.26 23.85
CA LEU A 69 26.79 -13.87 24.05
C LEU A 69 27.31 -13.70 25.49
N PRO A 70 28.64 -13.61 25.71
CA PRO A 70 29.18 -13.42 27.06
C PRO A 70 28.73 -12.08 27.66
N TYR A 71 28.54 -11.08 26.82
CA TYR A 71 28.06 -9.75 27.17
C TYR A 71 27.27 -9.15 26.02
N TYR A 72 26.02 -8.74 26.27
CA TYR A 72 25.16 -8.07 25.30
C TYR A 72 24.46 -6.89 25.97
N LYS A 73 24.72 -5.68 25.49
CA LYS A 73 24.06 -4.45 25.94
C LYS A 73 23.12 -3.98 24.84
N ARG A 74 21.83 -3.86 25.15
CA ARG A 74 20.79 -3.32 24.26
C ARG A 74 20.30 -2.00 24.87
N SER A 75 20.44 -0.88 24.16
CA SER A 75 19.80 0.36 24.64
C SER A 75 18.28 0.26 24.49
N LEU A 76 17.56 0.84 25.44
CA LEU A 76 16.10 0.96 25.49
C LEU A 76 15.63 2.32 24.98
N GLU A 77 16.56 3.23 24.68
CA GLU A 77 16.28 4.49 24.01
C GLU A 77 15.80 4.20 22.58
N GLN A 78 14.92 5.04 22.04
CA GLN A 78 14.65 5.04 20.62
C GLN A 78 15.96 5.35 19.89
N HIS A 79 16.50 4.37 19.18
CA HIS A 79 17.74 4.58 18.44
C HIS A 79 17.41 5.32 17.16
N PRO A 80 18.07 6.46 16.90
CA PRO A 80 17.93 7.18 15.65
C PRO A 80 18.24 6.31 14.43
N TRP A 81 19.14 5.33 14.58
CA TRP A 81 19.51 4.41 13.50
C TRP A 81 19.17 2.99 13.90
N ASN A 82 18.38 2.32 13.07
CA ASN A 82 18.03 0.92 13.27
C ASN A 82 18.40 0.12 12.02
N ILE A 83 19.13 -0.99 12.20
CA ILE A 83 19.56 -1.87 11.12
C ILE A 83 18.76 -3.16 11.22
N HIS A 84 18.07 -3.52 10.14
CA HIS A 84 17.41 -4.81 10.00
C HIS A 84 18.20 -5.67 9.01
N LEU A 85 18.40 -6.93 9.36
CA LEU A 85 19.09 -7.91 8.52
C LEU A 85 18.23 -9.16 8.46
N GLU A 86 17.89 -9.59 7.25
CA GLU A 86 17.07 -10.76 6.98
C GLU A 86 17.81 -11.71 6.05
N PRO A 87 18.58 -12.67 6.60
CA PRO A 87 19.18 -13.73 5.82
C PRO A 87 18.16 -14.83 5.52
N GLY A 88 18.26 -15.43 4.34
CA GLY A 88 17.42 -16.57 3.98
C GLY A 88 17.87 -17.30 2.73
N TYR A 89 17.03 -18.24 2.29
CA TYR A 89 17.21 -18.97 1.04
C TYR A 89 15.86 -19.15 0.35
N LYS A 90 15.82 -18.91 -0.97
CA LYS A 90 14.66 -19.15 -1.85
C LYS A 90 15.16 -19.74 -3.17
N SER A 91 14.39 -20.59 -3.83
CA SER A 91 14.78 -21.20 -5.11
C SER A 91 15.04 -20.15 -6.20
N GLU A 92 14.28 -19.06 -6.18
CA GLU A 92 14.32 -17.99 -7.18
C GLU A 92 15.43 -16.96 -6.92
N TRP A 93 15.92 -16.87 -5.66
CA TRP A 93 16.91 -15.88 -5.23
C TRP A 93 18.26 -16.51 -4.84
N GLY A 94 18.28 -17.82 -4.63
CA GLY A 94 19.35 -18.54 -3.94
C GLY A 94 19.47 -18.10 -2.48
N SER A 95 20.69 -18.04 -1.97
CA SER A 95 20.93 -17.44 -0.65
C SER A 95 20.82 -15.94 -0.76
N TYR A 96 20.17 -15.31 0.21
CA TYR A 96 19.98 -13.87 0.22
C TYR A 96 20.21 -13.28 1.61
N LEU A 97 20.52 -11.99 1.60
CA LEU A 97 20.58 -11.12 2.76
C LEU A 97 19.90 -9.81 2.39
N LEU A 98 18.69 -9.58 2.89
CA LEU A 98 18.02 -8.30 2.78
C LEU A 98 18.50 -7.43 3.94
N SER A 99 18.98 -6.24 3.64
CA SER A 99 19.48 -5.32 4.68
C SER A 99 18.74 -4.01 4.56
N SER A 100 18.33 -3.45 5.70
CA SER A 100 17.76 -2.13 5.72
C SER A 100 18.32 -1.29 6.84
N ILE A 101 18.53 -0.01 6.56
CA ILE A 101 19.01 0.99 7.50
C ILE A 101 17.92 2.04 7.60
N ARG A 102 17.25 2.08 8.74
CA ARG A 102 16.29 3.11 9.10
C ARG A 102 17.01 4.32 9.69
N TRP A 103 16.65 5.49 9.17
CA TRP A 103 17.20 6.77 9.57
C TRP A 103 16.32 7.32 10.70
N PRO A 104 16.77 8.35 11.46
CA PRO A 104 16.03 8.86 12.59
C PRO A 104 14.67 9.37 12.12
N ASP A 105 13.61 8.76 12.60
CA ASP A 105 12.24 9.13 12.29
C ASP A 105 11.71 10.15 13.30
N ASP A 106 10.86 11.05 12.82
CA ASP A 106 10.00 11.89 13.64
C ASP A 106 8.53 11.63 13.30
N GLU A 107 7.61 12.34 13.96
CA GLU A 107 6.16 12.17 13.71
C GLU A 107 5.72 12.60 12.29
N HIS A 108 6.58 13.27 11.53
CA HIS A 108 6.30 13.85 10.22
C HIS A 108 7.04 13.18 9.08
N PHE A 109 8.16 12.51 9.35
CA PHE A 109 9.04 11.93 8.35
C PHE A 109 9.73 10.68 8.87
N SER A 110 9.65 9.59 8.11
CA SER A 110 10.43 8.38 8.35
C SER A 110 11.06 7.89 7.05
N GLY A 111 12.26 7.34 7.16
CA GLY A 111 13.04 6.91 6.00
C GLY A 111 13.81 5.62 6.28
N GLU A 112 13.86 4.75 5.28
CA GLU A 112 14.57 3.49 5.32
C GLU A 112 15.32 3.30 3.99
N PHE A 113 16.57 2.88 4.05
CA PHE A 113 17.37 2.56 2.87
C PHE A 113 17.63 1.07 2.83
N HIS A 114 17.27 0.44 1.71
CA HIS A 114 17.43 -0.99 1.46
C HIS A 114 18.71 -1.25 0.68
N LEU A 115 19.44 -2.28 1.07
CA LEU A 115 20.59 -2.85 0.38
C LEU A 115 20.49 -4.37 0.46
N ASP A 116 19.99 -4.95 -0.61
CA ASP A 116 19.70 -6.38 -0.69
C ASP A 116 20.73 -7.08 -1.56
N TYR A 117 21.09 -8.29 -1.16
CA TYR A 117 21.88 -9.19 -1.98
C TYR A 117 21.17 -10.53 -2.13
N ARG A 118 21.05 -11.03 -3.35
CA ARG A 118 20.46 -12.31 -3.73
C ARG A 118 21.47 -13.05 -4.62
N SER A 119 21.88 -14.26 -4.26
CA SER A 119 22.99 -14.93 -4.95
C SER A 119 22.72 -15.24 -6.41
N GLU A 120 21.46 -15.49 -6.78
CA GLU A 120 21.05 -15.80 -8.16
C GLU A 120 20.50 -14.58 -8.91
N ARG A 121 20.24 -13.46 -8.22
CA ARG A 121 19.59 -12.25 -8.80
C ARG A 121 20.39 -10.96 -8.60
N GLY A 122 21.57 -11.03 -8.00
CA GLY A 122 22.44 -9.87 -7.81
C GLY A 122 22.03 -8.92 -6.67
N LEU A 123 22.43 -7.65 -6.83
CA LEU A 123 22.23 -6.59 -5.83
C LEU A 123 20.93 -5.82 -6.09
N GLY A 124 20.28 -5.36 -5.03
CA GLY A 124 19.18 -4.42 -5.12
C GLY A 124 19.30 -3.32 -4.06
N LEU A 125 18.85 -2.12 -4.37
CA LEU A 125 18.91 -1.01 -3.43
C LEU A 125 17.83 0.03 -3.69
N GLY A 126 17.43 0.73 -2.64
CA GLY A 126 16.34 1.69 -2.76
C GLY A 126 15.94 2.36 -1.46
N PRO A 127 15.55 3.65 -1.49
CA PRO A 127 14.93 4.29 -0.34
C PRO A 127 13.40 4.06 -0.29
N THR A 128 12.89 3.86 0.91
CA THR A 128 11.48 4.02 1.27
C THR A 128 11.33 5.22 2.19
N LEU A 129 10.46 6.16 1.84
CA LEU A 129 10.19 7.39 2.61
C LEU A 129 8.70 7.47 2.93
N ASN A 130 8.36 7.86 4.16
CA ASN A 130 6.99 8.22 4.54
C ASN A 130 7.01 9.65 5.06
N TYR A 131 5.97 10.40 4.74
CA TYR A 131 5.80 11.77 5.22
C TYR A 131 4.36 12.05 5.60
N GLN A 132 4.18 12.88 6.62
CA GLN A 132 2.88 13.32 7.11
C GLN A 132 2.92 14.78 7.54
N SER A 133 2.06 15.58 6.92
CA SER A 133 1.88 17.00 7.24
C SER A 133 0.40 17.35 7.34
N ALA A 134 0.04 18.08 8.38
CA ALA A 134 -1.29 18.66 8.51
C ALA A 134 -1.63 19.65 7.37
N GLN A 135 -0.62 20.30 6.77
CA GLN A 135 -0.82 21.27 5.70
C GLN A 135 -0.86 20.60 4.33
N TRP A 136 0.09 19.71 4.05
CA TRP A 136 0.29 19.19 2.69
C TRP A 136 -0.22 17.76 2.49
N GLY A 137 -0.67 17.07 3.55
CA GLY A 137 -1.17 15.71 3.49
C GLY A 137 -0.12 14.68 3.87
N ALA A 138 -0.43 13.41 3.65
CA ALA A 138 0.45 12.28 3.93
C ALA A 138 0.79 11.51 2.66
N GLY A 139 1.90 10.80 2.65
CA GLY A 139 2.28 9.96 1.53
C GLY A 139 3.46 9.06 1.83
N ASN A 140 3.70 8.15 0.89
CA ASN A 140 4.85 7.25 0.90
C ASN A 140 5.48 7.20 -0.48
N LEU A 141 6.80 7.04 -0.51
CA LEU A 141 7.61 6.87 -1.71
C LEU A 141 8.46 5.61 -1.51
N ASN A 142 8.41 4.69 -2.46
CA ASN A 142 9.32 3.54 -2.55
C ASN A 142 10.00 3.61 -3.91
N LEU A 143 11.32 3.75 -3.91
CA LEU A 143 12.15 3.68 -5.11
C LEU A 143 13.09 2.52 -4.95
N TYR A 144 13.22 1.68 -5.97
CA TYR A 144 14.06 0.50 -5.89
C TYR A 144 14.67 0.18 -7.25
N ARG A 145 15.96 -0.16 -7.24
CA ARG A 145 16.71 -0.62 -8.40
C ARG A 145 17.34 -1.97 -8.10
N ALA A 146 17.07 -2.95 -8.95
CA ALA A 146 17.77 -4.22 -8.99
C ALA A 146 18.81 -4.23 -10.11
N PHE A 147 19.95 -4.82 -9.83
CA PHE A 147 20.99 -5.17 -10.79
C PHE A 147 20.93 -6.68 -11.00
N ASP A 148 19.95 -7.11 -11.80
CA ASP A 148 19.55 -8.51 -11.95
C ASP A 148 20.54 -9.29 -12.81
N ASP A 149 21.21 -10.28 -12.22
CA ASP A 149 22.19 -11.10 -12.91
C ASP A 149 21.53 -12.19 -13.80
N ASP A 150 20.23 -12.45 -13.64
CA ASP A 150 19.41 -13.32 -14.50
C ASP A 150 18.00 -12.74 -14.75
N PRO A 151 17.88 -11.67 -15.57
CA PRO A 151 16.62 -10.95 -15.78
C PRO A 151 15.60 -11.67 -16.68
N LEU A 152 15.95 -12.82 -17.27
CA LEU A 152 15.11 -13.60 -18.19
C LEU A 152 14.66 -12.80 -19.43
N THR A 153 13.59 -13.25 -20.10
CA THR A 153 12.97 -12.59 -21.26
C THR A 153 11.52 -12.24 -20.97
N ASP A 154 11.05 -11.12 -21.52
CA ASP A 154 9.65 -10.69 -21.41
C ASP A 154 8.68 -11.51 -22.29
N SER A 155 7.38 -11.22 -22.17
CA SER A 155 6.28 -11.81 -22.93
C SER A 155 6.38 -11.65 -24.45
N ARG A 156 7.22 -10.72 -24.93
CA ARG A 156 7.51 -10.51 -26.36
C ARG A 156 8.73 -11.33 -26.81
N GLY A 157 9.40 -12.02 -25.89
CA GLY A 157 10.64 -12.76 -26.14
C GLY A 157 11.87 -11.85 -26.24
N LEU A 158 11.78 -10.61 -25.76
CA LEU A 158 12.92 -9.69 -25.69
C LEU A 158 13.64 -9.87 -24.35
N ALA A 159 14.97 -9.75 -24.36
CA ALA A 159 15.75 -9.78 -23.13
C ALA A 159 15.36 -8.60 -22.23
N ILE A 160 15.15 -8.87 -20.94
CA ILE A 160 14.93 -7.82 -19.94
C ILE A 160 16.30 -7.23 -19.57
N ASP A 161 16.34 -5.91 -19.39
CA ASP A 161 17.57 -5.21 -19.00
C ASP A 161 18.01 -5.64 -17.59
N ARG A 162 19.32 -5.64 -17.36
CA ARG A 162 19.92 -5.97 -16.06
C ARG A 162 19.50 -4.97 -14.97
N GLU A 163 19.46 -3.68 -15.31
CA GLU A 163 18.98 -2.63 -14.40
C GLU A 163 17.45 -2.56 -14.44
N ARG A 164 16.80 -3.03 -13.37
CA ARG A 164 15.34 -3.08 -13.25
C ARG A 164 14.87 -2.13 -12.16
N ASP A 165 13.87 -1.32 -12.47
CA ASP A 165 13.44 -0.18 -11.65
C ASP A 165 11.99 -0.31 -11.22
N LEU A 166 11.74 0.10 -9.98
CA LEU A 166 10.40 0.25 -9.42
C LEU A 166 10.29 1.62 -8.74
N ALA A 167 9.21 2.32 -9.03
CA ALA A 167 8.86 3.57 -8.37
C ALA A 167 7.38 3.55 -7.99
N GLN A 168 7.12 3.56 -6.68
CA GLN A 168 5.78 3.67 -6.11
C GLN A 168 5.69 4.94 -5.30
N TRP A 169 4.67 5.73 -5.55
CA TRP A 169 4.39 6.92 -4.75
C TRP A 169 2.91 7.03 -4.52
N SER A 170 2.51 7.21 -3.26
CA SER A 170 1.13 7.52 -2.92
C SER A 170 1.09 8.80 -2.09
N HIS A 171 0.05 9.60 -2.33
CA HIS A 171 -0.16 10.84 -1.61
C HIS A 171 -1.64 11.11 -1.44
N ARG A 172 -2.04 11.49 -0.23
CA ARG A 172 -3.40 11.88 0.10
C ARG A 172 -3.41 13.19 0.87
N LEU A 173 -4.17 14.15 0.36
CA LEU A 173 -4.47 15.43 0.98
C LEU A 173 -5.97 15.54 1.22
N GLN A 174 -6.36 15.86 2.45
CA GLN A 174 -7.74 16.20 2.77
C GLN A 174 -7.80 17.59 3.40
N ARG A 175 -8.65 18.47 2.84
CA ARG A 175 -8.87 19.84 3.33
C ARG A 175 -10.36 20.13 3.35
N GLY A 176 -10.96 20.05 4.54
CA GLY A 176 -12.41 20.17 4.70
C GLY A 176 -13.12 19.10 3.86
N ASN A 177 -13.92 19.55 2.89
CA ASN A 177 -14.67 18.66 2.00
C ASN A 177 -13.92 18.27 0.71
N PHE A 178 -12.72 18.80 0.51
CA PHE A 178 -11.86 18.49 -0.63
C PHE A 178 -10.92 17.34 -0.28
N THR A 179 -10.79 16.36 -1.17
CA THR A 179 -9.79 15.28 -1.09
C THR A 179 -9.05 15.18 -2.41
N ALA A 180 -7.73 15.10 -2.36
CA ALA A 180 -6.88 14.76 -3.49
C ALA A 180 -6.09 13.49 -3.16
N THR A 181 -6.17 12.49 -4.02
CA THR A 181 -5.42 11.24 -3.92
C THR A 181 -4.60 11.07 -5.19
N ALA A 182 -3.30 10.89 -5.06
CA ALA A 182 -2.40 10.60 -6.17
C ALA A 182 -1.67 9.29 -5.89
N VAL A 183 -1.60 8.43 -6.89
CA VAL A 183 -0.87 7.15 -6.85
C VAL A 183 -0.10 7.01 -8.15
N LEU A 184 1.21 6.80 -8.06
CA LEU A 184 2.10 6.46 -9.15
C LEU A 184 2.67 5.07 -8.89
N GLU A 185 2.55 4.21 -9.89
CA GLU A 185 3.01 2.83 -9.86
C GLU A 185 3.74 2.58 -11.18
N TYR A 186 5.07 2.64 -11.14
CA TYR A 186 5.96 2.44 -12.29
C TYR A 186 6.87 1.24 -12.06
N GLU A 187 7.00 0.43 -13.09
CA GLU A 187 7.86 -0.75 -13.15
C GLU A 187 8.57 -0.79 -14.51
N SER A 188 9.86 -1.10 -14.52
CA SER A 188 10.68 -1.18 -15.74
C SER A 188 10.20 -2.27 -16.71
N ASP A 189 9.67 -3.35 -16.16
CA ASP A 189 9.27 -4.55 -16.88
C ASP A 189 8.14 -5.28 -16.13
N GLU A 190 7.50 -6.23 -16.82
CA GLU A 190 6.31 -6.94 -16.35
C GLU A 190 6.53 -7.92 -15.19
N PHE A 191 7.78 -8.24 -14.88
CA PHE A 191 8.14 -9.19 -13.82
C PHE A 191 8.77 -8.52 -12.61
N MET A 192 8.97 -7.20 -12.63
CA MET A 192 9.68 -6.48 -11.57
C MET A 192 9.05 -6.73 -10.20
N ARG A 193 7.72 -6.55 -10.11
CA ARG A 193 6.97 -6.82 -8.88
C ARG A 193 6.98 -8.30 -8.51
N ARG A 194 6.79 -9.21 -9.47
CA ARG A 194 6.75 -10.66 -9.22
C ARG A 194 8.07 -11.15 -8.62
N ASP A 195 9.19 -10.71 -9.20
CA ASP A 195 10.51 -11.26 -8.89
C ASP A 195 11.12 -10.67 -7.61
N PHE A 196 10.86 -9.38 -7.32
CA PHE A 196 11.48 -8.68 -6.19
C PHE A 196 10.50 -8.28 -5.08
N TYR A 197 9.19 -8.21 -5.36
CA TYR A 197 8.14 -7.79 -4.43
C TYR A 197 6.97 -8.78 -4.43
N GLU A 198 7.26 -10.04 -4.15
CA GLU A 198 6.30 -11.16 -4.23
C GLU A 198 5.00 -10.91 -3.44
N GLU A 199 5.09 -10.28 -2.27
CA GLU A 199 3.91 -9.91 -1.47
C GLU A 199 3.00 -8.93 -2.21
N LEU A 200 3.58 -7.86 -2.79
CA LEU A 200 2.83 -6.88 -3.58
C LEU A 200 2.20 -7.53 -4.82
N TYR A 201 2.90 -8.49 -5.44
CA TYR A 201 2.37 -9.23 -6.59
C TYR A 201 1.14 -10.06 -6.23
N ARG A 202 1.16 -10.72 -5.07
CA ARG A 202 0.03 -11.54 -4.59
C ARG A 202 -1.20 -10.68 -4.26
N ASP A 203 -0.99 -9.48 -3.73
CA ASP A 203 -2.07 -8.57 -3.37
C ASP A 203 -2.66 -7.85 -4.59
N ASN A 204 -1.80 -7.35 -5.48
CA ASN A 204 -2.22 -6.64 -6.68
C ASN A 204 -1.23 -6.81 -7.84
N VAL A 205 -1.62 -7.66 -8.79
CA VAL A 205 -0.83 -8.00 -9.98
C VAL A 205 -0.70 -6.83 -10.96
N GLN A 206 -1.69 -5.93 -11.01
CA GLN A 206 -1.74 -4.82 -11.98
C GLN A 206 -2.14 -3.51 -11.28
N PRO A 207 -1.20 -2.87 -10.59
CA PRO A 207 -1.44 -1.61 -9.90
C PRO A 207 -1.74 -0.48 -10.89
N ASN A 208 -2.67 0.40 -10.50
CA ASN A 208 -3.07 1.54 -11.31
C ASN A 208 -2.32 2.80 -10.87
N THR A 209 -1.87 3.59 -11.85
CA THR A 209 -1.47 4.99 -11.63
C THR A 209 -2.69 5.87 -11.81
N TYR A 210 -2.99 6.74 -10.84
CA TYR A 210 -4.11 7.66 -10.94
C TYR A 210 -3.96 8.93 -10.09
N LEU A 211 -4.68 9.97 -10.50
CA LEU A 211 -4.98 11.16 -9.72
C LEU A 211 -6.50 11.27 -9.60
N GLU A 212 -6.99 11.33 -8.37
CA GLU A 212 -8.40 11.56 -8.05
C GLU A 212 -8.54 12.85 -7.24
N LEU A 213 -9.39 13.76 -7.71
CA LEU A 213 -9.78 14.97 -7.01
C LEU A 213 -11.28 14.88 -6.70
N SER A 214 -11.66 15.06 -5.44
CA SER A 214 -13.04 14.87 -4.98
C SER A 214 -13.46 16.04 -4.10
N GLN A 215 -14.61 16.64 -4.43
CA GLN A 215 -15.22 17.72 -3.66
C GLN A 215 -16.61 17.30 -3.19
N ASN A 216 -16.79 17.31 -1.87
CA ASN A 216 -18.08 16.98 -1.26
C ASN A 216 -18.87 18.24 -0.89
N TRP A 217 -20.17 18.20 -1.16
CA TRP A 217 -21.20 19.07 -0.59
C TRP A 217 -22.20 18.20 0.17
N GLU A 218 -23.16 18.83 0.85
CA GLU A 218 -24.15 18.13 1.69
C GLU A 218 -24.87 17.00 0.94
N ASN A 219 -25.29 17.25 -0.31
CA ASN A 219 -26.08 16.30 -1.09
C ASN A 219 -25.41 15.89 -2.42
N TYR A 220 -24.21 16.38 -2.70
CA TYR A 220 -23.53 16.18 -3.99
C TYR A 220 -22.04 15.89 -3.79
N ASN A 221 -21.47 15.10 -4.69
CA ASN A 221 -20.04 14.86 -4.83
C ASN A 221 -19.63 15.10 -6.28
N LEU A 222 -18.57 15.87 -6.50
CA LEU A 222 -17.91 16.00 -7.80
C LEU A 222 -16.53 15.35 -7.70
N SER A 223 -16.28 14.34 -8.52
CA SER A 223 -15.00 13.66 -8.63
C SER A 223 -14.41 13.79 -10.03
N VAL A 224 -13.11 14.04 -10.11
CA VAL A 224 -12.31 14.03 -11.33
C VAL A 224 -11.27 12.94 -11.19
N LEU A 225 -11.26 11.98 -12.10
CA LEU A 225 -10.30 10.88 -12.16
C LEU A 225 -9.45 11.01 -13.42
N VAL A 226 -8.14 10.93 -13.24
CA VAL A 226 -7.15 10.81 -14.31
C VAL A 226 -6.34 9.55 -14.04
N GLN A 227 -6.55 8.51 -14.83
CA GLN A 227 -5.91 7.20 -14.68
C GLN A 227 -5.25 6.80 -16.01
N PRO A 228 -3.99 7.24 -16.26
CA PRO A 228 -3.24 6.82 -17.43
C PRO A 228 -2.55 5.46 -17.20
N ARG A 229 -2.37 4.69 -18.27
CA ARG A 229 -1.45 3.56 -18.25
C ARG A 229 -0.01 4.06 -18.36
N VAL A 230 0.74 3.91 -17.27
CA VAL A 230 2.18 4.16 -17.22
C VAL A 230 2.99 2.93 -17.68
N ASN A 231 2.58 1.73 -17.28
CA ASN A 231 3.28 0.48 -17.59
C ASN A 231 2.72 -0.18 -18.86
N ALA A 232 3.51 -0.25 -19.93
CA ALA A 232 3.02 -0.65 -21.26
C ALA A 232 2.64 -2.14 -21.38
N PHE A 233 3.15 -2.98 -20.49
CA PHE A 233 2.87 -4.42 -20.43
C PHE A 233 1.56 -4.77 -19.71
N TYR A 234 0.87 -3.79 -19.12
CA TYR A 234 -0.47 -4.00 -18.60
C TYR A 234 -1.54 -3.60 -19.63
N GLU A 235 -2.60 -4.40 -19.68
CA GLU A 235 -3.82 -4.03 -20.39
C GLU A 235 -4.66 -3.15 -19.47
N ASN A 236 -5.15 -2.01 -19.97
CA ASN A 236 -5.97 -1.10 -19.17
C ASN A 236 -6.99 -0.34 -20.03
N ILE A 237 -7.97 0.28 -19.36
CA ILE A 237 -8.77 1.36 -19.93
C ILE A 237 -8.31 2.66 -19.25
N ASP A 238 -7.61 3.49 -20.00
CA ASP A 238 -7.22 4.81 -19.53
C ASP A 238 -8.45 5.70 -19.40
N ARG A 239 -8.49 6.49 -18.32
CA ARG A 239 -9.52 7.50 -18.05
C ARG A 239 -8.85 8.86 -17.98
N VAL A 240 -8.85 9.64 -19.06
CA VAL A 240 -8.05 10.88 -19.13
C VAL A 240 -8.82 12.00 -19.87
N PRO A 241 -9.58 12.85 -19.16
CA PRO A 241 -10.09 12.68 -17.80
C PRO A 241 -11.45 11.95 -17.77
N ASP A 242 -11.89 11.55 -16.57
CA ASP A 242 -13.25 11.07 -16.26
C ASP A 242 -13.83 11.90 -15.12
N LEU A 243 -14.90 12.65 -15.41
CA LEU A 243 -15.58 13.55 -14.48
C LEU A 243 -16.90 12.92 -14.09
N LYS A 244 -17.20 12.87 -12.79
CA LYS A 244 -18.44 12.32 -12.26
C LYS A 244 -19.05 13.24 -11.21
N LEU A 245 -20.31 13.58 -11.38
CA LEU A 245 -21.17 14.26 -10.41
C LEU A 245 -22.17 13.24 -9.85
N SER A 246 -22.15 13.01 -8.55
CA SER A 246 -23.07 12.10 -7.86
C SER A 246 -23.90 12.90 -6.85
N GLY A 247 -25.22 12.92 -7.01
CA GLY A 247 -26.16 13.50 -6.05
C GLY A 247 -26.84 12.40 -5.24
N ILE A 248 -26.66 12.38 -3.93
CA ILE A 248 -27.39 11.46 -3.05
C ILE A 248 -28.85 11.89 -2.94
N ARG A 249 -29.74 10.96 -2.61
CA ARG A 249 -31.18 11.24 -2.50
C ARG A 249 -31.45 12.29 -1.43
N HIS A 250 -31.93 13.45 -1.85
CA HIS A 250 -32.27 14.55 -0.95
C HIS A 250 -33.58 15.22 -1.34
N ARG A 251 -34.21 15.91 -0.39
CA ARG A 251 -35.47 16.62 -0.61
C ARG A 251 -35.24 17.86 -1.46
N ILE A 252 -36.11 18.10 -2.43
CA ILE A 252 -36.04 19.29 -3.28
C ILE A 252 -36.80 20.43 -2.59
N GLY A 253 -36.07 21.32 -1.93
CA GLY A 253 -36.64 22.46 -1.19
C GLY A 253 -37.73 22.01 -0.21
N ASP A 254 -38.84 22.75 -0.17
CA ASP A 254 -39.98 22.46 0.71
C ASP A 254 -40.97 21.43 0.12
N SER A 255 -40.66 20.85 -1.05
CA SER A 255 -41.55 19.91 -1.73
C SER A 255 -41.50 18.49 -1.12
N PRO A 256 -42.54 17.66 -1.30
CA PRO A 256 -42.51 16.26 -0.88
C PRO A 256 -41.63 15.36 -1.77
N PHE A 257 -40.99 15.93 -2.80
CA PHE A 257 -40.19 15.20 -3.77
C PHE A 257 -38.74 15.08 -3.33
N PHE A 258 -38.16 13.92 -3.62
CA PHE A 258 -36.74 13.65 -3.44
C PHE A 258 -36.09 13.41 -4.79
N TYR A 259 -34.82 13.81 -4.91
CA TYR A 259 -34.05 13.71 -6.14
C TYR A 259 -32.70 13.05 -5.89
N ASP A 260 -32.33 12.13 -6.77
CA ASP A 260 -30.95 11.67 -6.92
C ASP A 260 -30.51 11.74 -8.39
N THR A 261 -29.20 11.82 -8.59
CA THR A 261 -28.62 11.93 -9.92
C THR A 261 -27.22 11.34 -9.96
N GLU A 262 -26.85 10.80 -11.11
CA GLU A 262 -25.48 10.41 -11.41
C GLU A 262 -25.20 10.87 -12.84
N SER A 263 -24.24 11.78 -13.02
CA SER A 263 -23.81 12.24 -14.33
C SER A 263 -22.31 12.05 -14.47
N SER A 264 -21.85 11.48 -15.58
CA SER A 264 -20.44 11.29 -15.87
C SER A 264 -20.11 11.68 -17.30
N ILE A 265 -18.93 12.25 -17.52
CA ILE A 265 -18.35 12.47 -18.83
C ILE A 265 -16.86 12.14 -18.78
N GLY A 266 -16.42 11.27 -19.66
CA GLY A 266 -15.02 10.86 -19.68
C GLY A 266 -14.55 10.44 -21.06
N TYR A 267 -13.26 10.60 -21.29
CA TYR A 267 -12.58 10.03 -22.44
C TYR A 267 -11.90 8.72 -22.02
N LEU A 268 -12.37 7.63 -22.60
CA LEU A 268 -11.97 6.26 -22.29
C LEU A 268 -11.09 5.75 -23.42
N ARG A 269 -9.89 5.29 -23.10
CA ARG A 269 -9.00 4.70 -24.10
C ARG A 269 -8.64 3.27 -23.73
N ARG A 270 -9.06 2.31 -24.54
CA ARG A 270 -8.61 0.93 -24.42
C ARG A 270 -7.15 0.85 -24.85
N ARG A 271 -6.31 0.35 -23.93
CA ARG A 271 -4.88 0.18 -24.11
C ARG A 271 -4.53 -1.31 -23.97
N TYR A 272 -4.10 -1.93 -25.06
CA TYR A 272 -3.66 -3.32 -25.06
C TYR A 272 -2.20 -3.43 -24.65
N ASP A 273 -1.83 -4.50 -23.95
CA ASP A 273 -0.44 -4.75 -23.58
C ASP A 273 0.49 -4.75 -24.80
N ASN A 274 1.77 -4.51 -24.56
CA ASN A 274 2.77 -4.36 -25.63
C ASN A 274 3.05 -5.65 -26.44
N ALA A 275 2.60 -6.81 -25.98
CA ALA A 275 2.68 -8.08 -26.71
C ALA A 275 1.43 -8.33 -27.59
N SER A 276 0.38 -7.55 -27.39
CA SER A 276 -0.87 -7.64 -28.15
C SER A 276 -0.71 -7.22 -29.62
N THR A 277 -1.49 -7.87 -30.49
CA THR A 277 -1.62 -7.50 -31.90
C THR A 277 -2.78 -6.54 -32.16
N TYR A 278 -3.58 -6.22 -31.12
CA TYR A 278 -4.69 -5.29 -31.21
C TYR A 278 -4.21 -3.84 -31.09
N ASN A 279 -4.84 -2.97 -31.87
CA ASN A 279 -4.59 -1.54 -31.78
C ASN A 279 -5.47 -0.89 -30.71
N ASP A 280 -4.87 0.06 -30.00
CA ASP A 280 -5.57 0.90 -29.05
C ASP A 280 -6.64 1.76 -29.75
N TYR A 281 -7.74 1.99 -29.04
CA TYR A 281 -8.78 2.90 -29.48
C TYR A 281 -9.39 3.67 -28.31
N GLY A 282 -9.82 4.90 -28.56
CA GLY A 282 -10.47 5.75 -27.59
C GLY A 282 -11.89 6.11 -28.00
N LEU A 283 -12.68 6.60 -27.04
CA LEU A 283 -13.96 7.24 -27.28
C LEU A 283 -14.34 8.15 -26.12
N LEU A 284 -15.15 9.16 -26.42
CA LEU A 284 -15.84 9.94 -25.41
C LEU A 284 -17.12 9.22 -24.98
N ARG A 285 -17.38 9.13 -23.67
CA ARG A 285 -18.64 8.65 -23.11
C ARG A 285 -19.24 9.71 -22.20
N ALA A 286 -20.51 10.04 -22.42
CA ALA A 286 -21.31 10.81 -21.49
C ALA A 286 -22.49 9.96 -21.00
N ASP A 287 -22.81 10.01 -19.73
CA ASP A 287 -23.93 9.29 -19.11
C ASP A 287 -24.59 10.18 -18.08
N THR A 288 -25.92 10.20 -18.03
CA THR A 288 -26.65 10.90 -16.98
C THR A 288 -27.90 10.14 -16.59
N LEU A 289 -28.12 10.02 -15.29
CA LEU A 289 -29.28 9.45 -14.64
C LEU A 289 -29.91 10.52 -13.75
N HIS A 290 -31.23 10.64 -13.85
CA HIS A 290 -32.02 11.51 -12.99
C HIS A 290 -33.24 10.74 -12.48
N GLN A 291 -33.47 10.75 -11.17
CA GLN A 291 -34.66 10.10 -10.59
C GLN A 291 -35.32 11.00 -9.55
N ILE A 292 -36.65 10.97 -9.56
CA ILE A 292 -37.52 11.69 -8.63
C ILE A 292 -38.37 10.67 -7.88
N TYR A 293 -38.47 10.85 -6.57
CA TYR A 293 -39.21 9.97 -5.66
C TYR A 293 -40.26 10.76 -4.88
N LEU A 294 -41.35 10.10 -4.51
CA LEU A 294 -42.40 10.65 -3.66
C LEU A 294 -42.72 9.71 -2.48
N PRO A 295 -41.87 9.61 -1.45
CA PRO A 295 -42.13 8.74 -0.30
C PRO A 295 -43.43 9.17 0.41
N LYS A 296 -44.36 8.24 0.59
CA LYS A 296 -45.61 8.44 1.33
C LYS A 296 -45.88 7.26 2.26
N THR A 297 -46.30 7.58 3.48
CA THR A 297 -46.78 6.61 4.47
C THR A 297 -48.30 6.71 4.54
N TYR A 298 -48.99 5.58 4.39
CA TYR A 298 -50.45 5.47 4.50
C TYR A 298 -50.81 4.68 5.78
N GLY A 299 -51.64 5.28 6.62
CA GLY A 299 -52.15 4.64 7.85
C GLY A 299 -51.08 4.21 8.85
N ASP A 300 -49.89 4.81 8.82
CA ASP A 300 -48.72 4.49 9.67
C ASP A 300 -48.18 3.05 9.56
N TRP A 301 -48.68 2.24 8.61
CA TRP A 301 -48.23 0.86 8.39
C TRP A 301 -47.73 0.59 6.96
N LEU A 302 -48.15 1.37 5.96
CA LEU A 302 -47.78 1.14 4.56
C LEU A 302 -46.89 2.26 4.02
N ASN A 303 -45.65 1.93 3.68
CA ASN A 303 -44.72 2.84 3.01
C ASN A 303 -44.71 2.58 1.51
N VAL A 304 -45.07 3.59 0.70
CA VAL A 304 -45.01 3.55 -0.76
C VAL A 304 -44.13 4.69 -1.25
N THR A 305 -43.15 4.36 -2.08
CA THR A 305 -42.25 5.34 -2.70
C THR A 305 -42.33 5.22 -4.21
N PRO A 306 -43.34 5.83 -4.86
CA PRO A 306 -43.35 5.95 -6.31
C PRO A 306 -42.09 6.66 -6.78
N ARG A 307 -41.56 6.22 -7.93
CA ARG A 307 -40.39 6.82 -8.56
C ARG A 307 -40.61 6.98 -10.05
N ILE A 308 -40.06 8.03 -10.61
CA ILE A 308 -39.90 8.24 -12.05
C ILE A 308 -38.47 8.67 -12.31
N GLY A 309 -37.87 8.20 -13.40
CA GLY A 309 -36.52 8.58 -13.76
C GLY A 309 -36.19 8.16 -15.18
N GLY A 310 -35.07 8.66 -15.68
CA GLY A 310 -34.56 8.31 -17.00
C GLY A 310 -33.04 8.33 -17.00
N ARG A 311 -32.45 7.47 -17.82
CA ARG A 311 -31.01 7.46 -18.11
C ARG A 311 -30.78 7.76 -19.58
N PHE A 312 -29.81 8.62 -19.84
CA PHE A 312 -29.27 8.89 -21.15
C PHE A 312 -27.78 8.56 -21.19
N THR A 313 -27.35 7.81 -22.20
CA THR A 313 -25.94 7.50 -22.45
C THR A 313 -25.59 7.84 -23.89
N HIS A 314 -24.53 8.61 -24.09
CA HIS A 314 -23.97 8.95 -25.40
C HIS A 314 -22.54 8.40 -25.51
N TYR A 315 -22.27 7.71 -26.62
CA TYR A 315 -20.94 7.25 -27.01
C TYR A 315 -20.53 8.01 -28.28
N GLY A 316 -19.41 8.71 -28.20
CA GLY A 316 -18.76 9.33 -29.35
C GLY A 316 -18.20 8.30 -30.32
N GLU A 317 -17.74 8.78 -31.47
CA GLU A 317 -17.01 7.96 -32.44
C GLU A 317 -15.69 7.49 -31.85
N THR A 318 -15.27 6.28 -32.24
CA THR A 318 -13.97 5.78 -31.81
C THR A 318 -12.84 6.42 -32.62
N ASP A 319 -11.77 6.79 -31.94
CA ASP A 319 -10.48 7.12 -32.57
C ASP A 319 -9.48 5.97 -32.35
N GLY A 320 -8.47 5.86 -33.22
CA GLY A 320 -7.45 4.81 -33.15
C GLY A 320 -7.36 3.94 -34.40
N THR A 321 -6.18 3.36 -34.64
CA THR A 321 -5.87 2.62 -35.87
C THR A 321 -6.75 1.38 -36.02
N GLY A 322 -7.56 1.31 -37.07
CA GLY A 322 -8.41 0.15 -37.34
C GLY A 322 -9.73 0.10 -36.54
N SER A 323 -10.06 1.15 -35.78
CA SER A 323 -11.34 1.27 -35.09
C SER A 323 -12.29 2.21 -35.83
N ASN A 324 -13.44 1.70 -36.28
CA ASN A 324 -14.43 2.45 -37.07
C ASN A 324 -15.85 2.40 -36.46
N LYS A 325 -15.98 2.42 -35.13
CA LYS A 325 -17.31 2.45 -34.51
C LYS A 325 -17.89 3.86 -34.57
N THR A 326 -19.08 3.96 -35.15
CA THR A 326 -19.85 5.19 -35.22
C THR A 326 -20.46 5.54 -33.86
N ARG A 327 -20.80 6.82 -33.68
CA ARG A 327 -21.50 7.31 -32.49
C ARG A 327 -22.78 6.49 -32.20
N SER A 328 -23.10 6.30 -30.93
CA SER A 328 -24.33 5.61 -30.52
C SER A 328 -24.93 6.21 -29.25
N GLU A 329 -26.25 6.08 -29.12
CA GLU A 329 -27.00 6.65 -28.01
C GLU A 329 -27.96 5.61 -27.43
N ARG A 330 -28.16 5.67 -26.12
CA ARG A 330 -29.08 4.80 -25.39
C ARG A 330 -29.91 5.59 -24.40
N TYR A 331 -31.19 5.24 -24.33
CA TYR A 331 -32.18 5.84 -23.45
C TYR A 331 -32.94 4.72 -22.73
N VAL A 332 -33.14 4.84 -21.42
CA VAL A 332 -33.93 3.88 -20.61
C VAL A 332 -34.78 4.63 -19.60
#